data_AF-A0A838JPE1-F1
#
_entry.id   AF-A0A838JPE1-F1
#
_cell.length_a   1.000
_cell.length_b   1.000
_cell.length_c   1.000
_cell.angle_alpha   90.00
_cell.angle_beta   90.00
_cell.angle_gamma   90.00
#
_symmetry.space_group_name_H-M   'P 1'
#
loop_
_entity.id
_entity.type
_entity.pdbx_description
1 polymer ?
#
loop_
_entity_poly.entity_id
_entity_poly.type
_entity_poly.pdbx_seq_one_letter_code
_entity_poly.pdbx_strand_id
1 'polypeptide(L)'
;MCSVARDLTERNRAEEALRESEERFRGAFEDAPVGVALVGLDQRYLRGNGALCEMLGYSEEELFSKRSVEVTHPDDLEKSRARTKRLFDGPSKTETLEKRYVRKDGCPV
;
A
#
# COMPACT_ATOMS: atom_id res chain seq x y z
N MET A 1 -4.42 -44.69 17.03
CA MET A 1 -3.14 -43.96 17.20
C MET A 1 -2.81 -43.09 15.98
N CYS A 2 -3.77 -42.37 15.38
CA CYS A 2 -3.54 -41.68 14.09
C CYS A 2 -4.27 -40.32 13.94
N SER A 3 -4.50 -39.57 15.03
CA SER A 3 -5.03 -38.19 14.91
C SER A 3 -3.93 -37.13 14.94
N VAL A 4 -2.88 -37.33 15.76
CA VAL A 4 -1.80 -36.32 15.95
C VAL A 4 -0.94 -36.13 14.69
N ALA A 5 -0.65 -37.20 13.95
CA ALA A 5 0.19 -37.11 12.75
C ALA A 5 -0.51 -36.42 11.57
N ARG A 6 -1.84 -36.55 11.45
CA ARG A 6 -2.64 -35.90 10.40
C ARG A 6 -2.81 -34.41 10.69
N ASP A 7 -3.05 -34.05 11.95
CA ASP A 7 -3.15 -32.68 12.44
C ASP A 7 -1.84 -31.87 12.23
N LEU A 8 -0.69 -32.48 12.51
CA LEU A 8 0.63 -31.88 12.24
C LEU A 8 0.90 -31.68 10.74
N THR A 9 0.43 -32.59 9.89
CA THR A 9 0.66 -32.49 8.44
C THR A 9 -0.19 -31.39 7.81
N GLU A 10 -1.44 -31.23 8.26
CA GLU A 10 -2.35 -30.17 7.78
C GLU A 10 -1.86 -28.79 8.24
N ARG A 11 -1.44 -28.67 9.50
CA ARG A 11 -0.87 -27.45 10.05
C ARG A 11 0.40 -27.03 9.30
N ASN A 12 1.35 -27.94 9.08
CA ASN A 12 2.59 -27.62 8.39
C ASN A 12 2.36 -27.16 6.94
N ARG A 13 1.39 -27.76 6.24
CA ARG A 13 1.02 -27.32 4.88
C ARG A 13 0.38 -25.94 4.87
N ALA A 14 -0.45 -25.61 5.87
CA ALA A 14 -1.04 -24.28 5.99
C ALA A 14 0.03 -23.22 6.30
N GLU A 15 0.99 -23.53 7.18
CA GLU A 15 2.12 -22.65 7.50
C GLU A 15 3.03 -22.44 6.28
N GLU A 16 3.32 -23.50 5.52
CA GLU A 16 4.13 -23.41 4.30
C GLU A 16 3.44 -22.61 3.19
N ALA A 17 2.14 -22.85 2.97
CA ALA A 17 1.35 -22.07 2.00
C ALA A 17 1.25 -20.59 2.38
N LEU A 18 1.11 -20.29 3.68
CA LEU A 18 1.15 -18.92 4.18
C LEU A 18 2.50 -18.27 3.90
N ARG A 19 3.60 -18.96 4.25
CA ARG A 19 4.97 -18.47 4.02
C ARG A 19 5.24 -18.20 2.54
N GLU A 20 4.86 -19.12 1.64
CA GLU A 20 5.01 -18.92 0.21
C GLU A 20 4.21 -17.72 -0.31
N SER A 21 2.99 -17.54 0.20
CA SER A 21 2.16 -16.38 -0.15
C SER A 21 2.76 -15.07 0.35
N GLU A 22 3.31 -15.05 1.57
CA GLU A 22 3.98 -13.88 2.14
C GLU A 22 5.28 -13.54 1.38
N GLU A 23 6.07 -14.55 1.02
CA GLU A 23 7.28 -14.38 0.21
C GLU A 23 6.95 -13.81 -1.18
N ARG A 24 5.92 -14.35 -1.84
CA ARG A 24 5.45 -13.82 -3.14
C ARG A 24 4.91 -12.40 -3.02
N PHE A 25 4.10 -12.12 -2.00
CA PHE A 25 3.58 -10.78 -1.76
C PHE A 25 4.72 -9.80 -1.51
N ARG A 26 5.68 -10.16 -0.65
CA ARG A 26 6.84 -9.34 -0.33
C ARG A 26 7.66 -9.02 -1.59
N GLY A 27 7.97 -10.02 -2.42
CA GLY A 27 8.69 -9.78 -3.67
C GLY A 27 7.91 -8.88 -4.63
N ALA A 28 6.62 -9.14 -4.84
CA ALA A 28 5.79 -8.34 -5.76
C ALA A 28 5.55 -6.90 -5.26
N PHE A 29 5.52 -6.67 -3.95
CA PHE A 29 5.29 -5.37 -3.35
C PHE A 29 6.58 -4.57 -3.19
N GLU A 30 7.62 -5.15 -2.58
CA GLU A 30 8.88 -4.46 -2.28
C GLU A 30 9.76 -4.27 -3.51
N ASP A 31 9.86 -5.28 -4.38
CA ASP A 31 10.76 -5.22 -5.55
C ASP A 31 10.11 -4.53 -6.76
N ALA A 32 8.89 -4.01 -6.62
CA ALA A 32 8.21 -3.29 -7.69
C ALA A 32 8.95 -1.97 -8.01
N PRO A 33 9.26 -1.69 -9.29
CA PRO A 33 9.93 -0.46 -9.71
C PRO A 33 9.01 0.78 -9.69
N VAL A 34 7.83 0.65 -9.09
CA VAL A 34 6.81 1.69 -9.00
C VAL A 34 6.40 1.84 -7.54
N GLY A 35 6.06 3.06 -7.14
CA GLY A 35 5.55 3.31 -5.79
C GLY A 35 4.21 2.63 -5.56
N VAL A 36 4.15 1.71 -4.60
CA VAL A 36 2.92 1.02 -4.19
C VAL A 36 2.66 1.32 -2.73
N ALA A 37 1.40 1.63 -2.39
CA ALA A 37 0.97 1.80 -1.02
C ALA A 37 -0.39 1.15 -0.75
N LEU A 38 -0.54 0.67 0.48
CA LEU A 38 -1.82 0.38 1.09
C LEU A 38 -2.25 1.61 1.88
N VAL A 39 -3.42 2.14 1.56
CA VAL A 39 -3.96 3.36 2.18
C VAL A 39 -5.31 3.01 2.82
N GLY A 40 -5.47 3.36 4.08
CA GLY A 40 -6.72 3.19 4.82
C GLY A 40 -7.82 4.11 4.31
N LEU A 41 -9.07 3.83 4.72
CA LEU A 41 -10.23 4.66 4.35
C LEU A 41 -10.13 6.10 4.90
N ASP A 42 -9.40 6.29 5.99
CA ASP A 42 -9.07 7.59 6.58
C ASP A 42 -7.91 8.30 5.87
N GLN A 43 -7.45 7.74 4.76
CA GLN A 43 -6.34 8.19 3.93
C GLN A 43 -4.95 8.05 4.56
N ARG A 44 -4.79 7.35 5.68
CA ARG A 44 -3.47 7.06 6.26
C ARG A 44 -2.74 5.96 5.51
N TYR A 45 -1.44 6.09 5.37
CA TYR A 45 -0.60 5.01 4.85
C TYR A 45 -0.54 3.88 5.88
N LEU A 46 -0.95 2.68 5.45
CA LEU A 46 -0.83 1.44 6.22
C LEU A 46 0.44 0.68 5.84
N ARG A 47 0.83 0.80 4.56
CA ARG A 47 2.08 0.29 4.02
C ARG A 47 2.51 1.09 2.79
N GLY A 48 3.81 1.16 2.53
CA GLY A 48 4.39 1.71 1.31
C GLY A 48 5.68 0.96 1.01
N ASN A 49 5.96 0.66 -0.26
CA ASN A 49 7.20 0.00 -0.64
C ASN A 49 8.38 0.99 -0.68
N GLY A 50 9.60 0.45 -0.79
CA GLY A 50 10.82 1.24 -0.91
C GLY A 50 10.78 2.28 -2.03
N ALA A 51 10.28 1.90 -3.22
CA ALA A 51 10.18 2.80 -4.37
C ALA A 51 9.30 4.04 -4.10
N LEU A 52 8.19 3.89 -3.37
CA LEU A 52 7.35 5.01 -2.98
C LEU A 52 8.07 5.94 -2.00
N CYS A 53 8.75 5.36 -1.01
CA CYS A 53 9.52 6.09 -0.01
C CYS A 53 10.63 6.93 -0.66
N GLU A 54 11.37 6.34 -1.60
CA GLU A 54 12.41 7.03 -2.38
C GLU A 54 11.85 8.16 -3.25
N MET A 55 10.73 7.90 -3.95
CA MET A 55 10.05 8.88 -4.79
C MET A 55 9.65 10.12 -3.97
N LEU A 56 9.03 9.92 -2.81
CA LEU A 56 8.53 11.01 -1.96
C LEU A 56 9.59 11.59 -1.00
N GLY A 57 10.71 10.89 -0.81
CA GLY A 57 11.79 11.29 0.10
C GLY A 57 11.47 11.12 1.58
N TYR A 58 10.58 10.18 1.95
CA TYR A 58 10.23 9.86 3.34
C TYR A 58 10.81 8.51 3.75
N SER A 59 11.12 8.34 5.04
CA SER A 59 11.24 6.98 5.58
C SER A 59 9.85 6.32 5.68
N GLU A 60 9.82 5.01 5.81
CA GLU A 60 8.58 4.25 6.02
C GLU A 60 7.79 4.77 7.24
N GLU A 61 8.48 4.92 8.37
CA GLU A 61 7.90 5.42 9.62
C GLU A 61 7.29 6.82 9.47
N GLU A 62 7.99 7.72 8.78
CA GLU A 62 7.51 9.07 8.50
C GLU A 62 6.29 9.03 7.58
N LEU A 63 6.32 8.20 6.54
CA LEU A 63 5.22 8.07 5.59
C LEU A 63 3.96 7.54 6.29
N PHE A 64 4.09 6.58 7.20
CA PHE A 64 2.95 5.96 7.90
C PHE A 64 2.28 6.90 8.90
N SER A 65 3.01 7.91 9.38
CA SER A 65 2.44 8.99 10.19
C SER A 65 1.56 9.96 9.38
N LYS A 66 1.64 9.93 8.04
CA LYS A 66 0.98 10.87 7.14
C LYS A 66 -0.30 10.31 6.51
N ARG A 67 -1.13 11.23 6.03
CA ARG A 67 -2.20 10.93 5.09
C ARG A 67 -1.76 11.21 3.65
N SER A 68 -2.32 10.48 2.70
CA SER A 68 -2.02 10.63 1.27
C SER A 68 -2.27 12.04 0.72
N VAL A 69 -3.17 12.80 1.33
CA VAL A 69 -3.43 14.21 1.01
C VAL A 69 -2.29 15.14 1.42
N GLU A 70 -1.49 14.79 2.42
CA GLU A 70 -0.40 15.65 2.93
C GLU A 70 0.83 15.63 2.03
N VAL A 71 0.93 14.62 1.17
CA VAL A 71 1.99 14.50 0.14
C VAL A 71 1.46 14.79 -1.26
N THR A 72 0.21 15.24 -1.39
CA THR A 72 -0.40 15.60 -2.68
C THR A 72 -0.28 17.11 -2.91
N HIS A 73 0.04 17.52 -4.14
CA HIS A 73 0.12 18.94 -4.49
C HIS A 73 -1.20 19.67 -4.21
N PRO A 74 -1.18 20.91 -3.67
CA PRO A 74 -2.39 21.66 -3.29
C PRO A 74 -3.45 21.73 -4.40
N ASP A 75 -3.05 22.05 -5.62
CA ASP A 75 -3.94 22.13 -6.79
C ASP A 75 -4.65 20.81 -7.14
N ASP A 76 -4.10 19.67 -6.73
CA ASP A 76 -4.61 18.34 -7.05
C ASP A 76 -5.43 17.74 -5.89
N LEU A 77 -5.57 18.45 -4.76
CA LEU A 77 -6.30 17.98 -3.58
C LEU A 77 -7.78 17.77 -3.85
N GLU A 78 -8.45 18.72 -4.50
CA GLU A 78 -9.90 18.62 -4.77
C GLU A 78 -10.20 17.45 -5.72
N LYS A 79 -9.40 17.31 -6.79
CA LYS A 79 -9.51 16.19 -7.74
C LYS A 79 -9.28 14.85 -7.05
N SER A 80 -8.26 14.78 -6.19
CA SER A 80 -7.94 13.57 -5.41
C SER A 80 -9.09 13.20 -4.48
N ARG A 81 -9.66 14.17 -3.75
CA ARG A 81 -10.82 13.93 -2.86
C ARG A 81 -12.04 13.44 -3.62
N ALA A 82 -12.38 14.07 -4.74
CA ALA A 82 -13.52 13.66 -5.57
C ALA A 82 -13.34 12.23 -6.09
N ARG A 83 -12.12 11.86 -6.50
CA ARG A 83 -11.78 10.50 -6.94
C ARG A 83 -11.86 9.49 -5.81
N THR A 84 -11.32 9.80 -4.64
CA THR A 84 -11.43 8.95 -3.45
C THR A 84 -12.90 8.69 -3.10
N LYS A 85 -13.74 9.73 -3.15
CA LYS A 85 -15.19 9.58 -2.95
C LYS A 85 -15.83 8.63 -3.96
N ARG A 86 -15.51 8.74 -5.25
CA ARG A 86 -16.03 7.81 -6.27
C ARG A 86 -15.56 6.37 -6.07
N LEU A 87 -14.33 6.17 -5.62
CA LEU A 87 -13.81 4.83 -5.33
C LEU A 87 -14.54 4.17 -4.16
N PHE A 88 -14.98 4.94 -3.16
CA PHE A 88 -15.69 4.42 -1.98
C PHE A 88 -17.20 4.31 -2.18
N ASP A 89 -17.83 5.33 -2.77
CA ASP A 89 -19.29 5.43 -2.88
C ASP A 89 -19.81 4.95 -4.24
N GLY A 90 -18.93 4.83 -5.23
CA GLY A 90 -19.29 4.48 -6.60
C GLY A 90 -19.27 2.98 -6.88
N PRO A 91 -19.80 2.56 -8.04
CA PRO A 91 -19.75 1.16 -8.48
C PRO A 91 -18.34 0.71 -8.88
N SER A 92 -17.42 1.65 -9.10
CA SER A 92 -16.05 1.39 -9.54
C SER A 92 -15.15 0.94 -8.39
N LYS A 93 -14.46 -0.20 -8.58
CA LYS A 93 -13.45 -0.70 -7.62
C LYS A 93 -12.02 -0.23 -7.93
N THR A 94 -11.84 0.45 -9.06
CA THR A 94 -10.55 0.95 -9.52
C THR A 94 -10.74 2.34 -10.12
N GLU A 95 -9.82 3.25 -9.82
CA GLU A 95 -9.76 4.58 -10.40
C GLU A 95 -8.31 4.92 -10.73
N THR A 96 -8.11 5.65 -11.81
CA THR A 96 -6.80 6.19 -12.23
C THR A 96 -6.86 7.72 -12.15
N LEU A 97 -5.77 8.33 -11.69
CA LEU A 97 -5.65 9.78 -11.59
C LEU A 97 -4.18 10.16 -11.78
N GLU A 98 -3.92 11.07 -12.71
CA GLU A 98 -2.66 11.79 -12.77
C GLU A 98 -2.71 12.95 -11.78
N LYS A 99 -1.73 13.01 -10.88
CA LYS A 99 -1.57 14.07 -9.89
C LYS A 99 -0.10 14.27 -9.58
N ARG A 100 0.23 15.47 -9.11
CA ARG A 100 1.57 15.79 -8.59
C ARG A 100 1.63 15.46 -7.11
N TYR A 101 2.75 14.91 -6.69
CA TYR A 101 3.13 14.76 -5.29
C TYR A 101 4.00 15.94 -4.86
N VAL A 102 4.12 16.13 -3.55
CA VAL A 102 5.09 17.03 -2.93
C VAL A 102 5.98 16.18 -2.03
N ARG A 103 7.27 16.19 -2.33
CA ARG A 103 8.27 15.47 -1.56
C ARG A 103 8.45 16.09 -0.18
N LYS A 104 9.17 15.39 0.69
CA LYS A 104 9.60 15.90 2.00
C LYS A 104 10.34 17.23 1.93
N ASP A 105 11.15 17.43 0.88
CA ASP A 105 11.92 18.67 0.65
C ASP A 105 11.08 19.82 0.06
N GLY A 106 9.80 19.59 -0.21
CA GLY A 106 8.88 20.57 -0.80
C GLY A 106 8.91 20.62 -2.33
N CYS A 107 9.78 19.87 -3.00
CA CYS A 107 9.80 19.81 -4.45
C CYS A 107 8.61 18.99 -4.97
N PRO A 108 7.93 19.44 -6.04
CA PRO A 108 6.90 18.64 -6.69
C PRO A 108 7.53 17.47 -7.47
N VAL A 109 6.83 16.33 -7.51
CA VAL A 109 7.15 15.14 -8.31
C VAL A 109 5.91 14.71 -9.09
#